data_AF-X1VR62-F1
#
_entry.id   AF-X1VR62-F1
#
_cell.length_a   1.000
_cell.length_b   1.000
_cell.length_c   1.000
_cell.angle_alpha   90.00
_cell.angle_beta   90.00
_cell.angle_gamma   90.00
#
_symmetry.space_group_name_H-M   'P 1'
#
loop_
_entity.id
_entity.type
_entity.pdbx_description
1 polymer ?
#
loop_
_entity_poly.entity_id
_entity_poly.type
_entity_poly.pdbx_seq_one_letter_code
_entity_poly.pdbx_strand_id
1 'polypeptide(L)'
;NMFGQVVSVSELQSEGGASGAVHGSLAAGALTSTFTASQGLLLMIPNMYKISGELLPGVFHVSARTVATHALSIFGDHSDVMAVRQTGFGLLASGSIQEIMDVAGVAHLSAIKSRVPFLHFFDGFHK
;
A
#
# COMPACT_ATOMS: atom_id res chain seq x y z
N ASN A 1 -0.08 -2.10 19.36
CA ASN A 1 0.84 -1.41 18.42
C ASN A 1 1.91 -0.68 19.25
N MET A 2 2.85 0.07 18.62
CA MET A 2 3.92 0.78 19.34
C MET A 2 3.43 1.88 20.30
N PHE A 3 2.16 2.26 20.22
CA PHE A 3 1.51 3.27 21.07
C PHE A 3 0.76 2.66 22.26
N GLY A 4 0.92 1.35 22.52
CA GLY A 4 0.20 0.66 23.59
C GLY A 4 -1.30 0.47 23.32
N GLN A 5 -1.76 0.66 22.07
CA GLN A 5 -3.17 0.56 21.68
C GLN A 5 -3.42 -0.66 20.78
N VAL A 6 -4.66 -1.16 20.78
CA VAL A 6 -5.13 -2.17 19.81
C VAL A 6 -5.29 -1.50 18.45
N VAL A 7 -4.88 -2.18 17.37
CA VAL A 7 -5.07 -1.68 16.00
C VAL A 7 -6.56 -1.72 15.67
N SER A 8 -7.11 -0.58 15.26
CA SER A 8 -8.47 -0.56 14.70
C SER A 8 -8.43 -1.14 13.29
N VAL A 9 -9.15 -2.23 13.07
CA VAL A 9 -9.29 -2.89 11.77
C VAL A 9 -10.73 -2.74 11.33
N SER A 10 -10.94 -2.28 10.10
CA SER A 10 -12.27 -2.13 9.51
C SER A 10 -12.25 -2.67 8.09
N GLU A 11 -13.10 -3.66 7.83
CA GLU A 11 -13.33 -4.20 6.50
C GLU A 11 -14.33 -3.32 5.76
N LEU A 12 -14.04 -3.00 4.50
CA LEU A 12 -14.88 -2.14 3.67
C LEU A 12 -15.33 -2.88 2.42
N GLN A 13 -16.37 -2.34 1.78
CA GLN A 13 -17.05 -2.97 0.65
C GLN A 13 -16.17 -3.14 -0.60
N SER A 14 -15.11 -2.35 -0.75
CA SER A 14 -14.16 -2.43 -1.85
C SER A 14 -12.85 -1.73 -1.49
N GLU A 15 -11.79 -2.03 -2.22
CA GLU A 15 -10.49 -1.40 -2.05
C GLU A 15 -10.52 0.10 -2.41
N GLY A 16 -11.39 0.51 -3.33
CA GLY A 16 -11.64 1.94 -3.60
C GLY A 16 -12.21 2.65 -2.37
N GLY A 17 -13.14 2.00 -1.66
CA GLY A 17 -13.65 2.48 -0.37
C GLY A 17 -12.58 2.46 0.71
N ALA A 18 -11.81 1.39 0.79
CA ALA A 18 -10.70 1.25 1.74
C ALA A 18 -9.68 2.37 1.56
N SER A 19 -9.31 2.71 0.33
CA SER A 19 -8.40 3.80 0.03
C SER A 19 -8.97 5.17 0.43
N GLY A 20 -10.29 5.38 0.27
CA GLY A 20 -10.95 6.59 0.74
C GLY A 20 -10.96 6.71 2.28
N ALA A 21 -11.19 5.60 2.98
CA ALA A 21 -11.10 5.59 4.45
C ALA A 21 -9.67 5.79 4.94
N VAL A 22 -8.67 5.21 4.24
CA VAL A 22 -7.25 5.48 4.51
C VAL A 22 -6.96 6.97 4.34
N HIS A 23 -7.41 7.58 3.24
CA HIS A 23 -7.24 9.03 3.01
C HIS A 23 -7.84 9.86 4.16
N GLY A 24 -9.11 9.63 4.49
CA GLY A 24 -9.80 10.37 5.56
C GLY A 24 -9.16 10.17 6.94
N SER A 25 -8.72 8.95 7.24
CA SER A 25 -8.07 8.62 8.51
C SER A 25 -6.69 9.29 8.66
N LEU A 26 -5.89 9.31 7.59
CA LEU A 26 -4.61 10.03 7.56
C LEU A 26 -4.82 11.54 7.68
N ALA A 27 -5.79 12.11 6.97
CA ALA A 27 -6.12 13.53 7.05
C ALA A 27 -6.61 13.94 8.45
N ALA A 28 -7.27 13.02 9.17
CA ALA A 28 -7.68 13.21 10.56
C ALA A 28 -6.53 13.03 11.59
N GLY A 29 -5.32 12.70 11.14
CA GLY A 29 -4.12 12.61 11.98
C GLY A 29 -3.84 11.22 12.57
N ALA A 30 -4.53 10.18 12.11
CA ALA A 30 -4.22 8.80 12.50
C ALA A 30 -3.24 8.16 11.50
N LEU A 31 -2.26 7.39 12.00
CA LEU A 31 -1.38 6.60 11.15
C LEU A 31 -2.15 5.38 10.63
N THR A 32 -2.29 5.30 9.31
CA THR A 32 -3.16 4.32 8.66
C THR A 32 -2.41 3.56 7.58
N SER A 33 -2.64 2.25 7.55
CA SER A 33 -2.01 1.31 6.63
C SER A 33 -3.08 0.44 5.98
N THR A 34 -2.80 -0.10 4.80
CA THR A 34 -3.68 -1.07 4.14
C THR A 34 -2.88 -2.16 3.44
N PHE A 35 -3.56 -3.27 3.13
CA PHE A 35 -3.02 -4.43 2.43
C PHE A 35 -3.85 -4.66 1.16
N THR A 36 -3.20 -4.83 0.01
CA THR A 36 -3.91 -5.06 -1.26
C THR A 36 -3.02 -5.74 -2.30
N ALA A 37 -3.56 -6.03 -3.48
CA ALA A 37 -2.86 -6.64 -4.61
C ALA A 37 -3.68 -6.47 -5.90
N SER A 38 -3.03 -6.46 -7.07
CA SER A 38 -3.66 -6.57 -8.40
C SER A 38 -4.81 -5.57 -8.58
N GLN A 39 -6.02 -6.05 -8.88
CA GLN A 39 -7.21 -5.23 -9.11
C GLN A 39 -7.55 -4.32 -7.92
N GLY A 40 -7.33 -4.81 -6.70
CA GLY A 40 -7.57 -4.02 -5.49
C GLY A 40 -6.70 -2.77 -5.46
N LEU A 41 -5.42 -2.89 -5.84
CA LEU A 41 -4.50 -1.76 -5.94
C LEU A 41 -4.94 -0.75 -7.01
N LEU A 42 -5.46 -1.22 -8.15
CA LEU A 42 -5.96 -0.34 -9.21
C LEU A 42 -7.14 0.51 -8.75
N LEU A 43 -8.04 -0.05 -7.93
CA LEU A 43 -9.16 0.68 -7.34
C LEU A 43 -8.71 1.77 -6.35
N MET A 44 -7.49 1.68 -5.83
CA MET A 44 -6.92 2.68 -4.92
C MET A 44 -6.25 3.86 -5.63
N ILE A 45 -5.95 3.77 -6.93
CA ILE A 45 -5.19 4.79 -7.70
C ILE A 45 -5.72 6.22 -7.50
N PRO A 46 -7.04 6.50 -7.62
CA PRO A 46 -7.52 7.87 -7.48
C PRO A 46 -7.20 8.50 -6.12
N ASN A 47 -7.31 7.71 -5.05
CA ASN A 47 -7.01 8.15 -3.69
C ASN A 47 -5.50 8.20 -3.42
N MET A 48 -4.69 7.36 -4.08
CA MET A 48 -3.23 7.46 -4.00
C MET A 48 -2.74 8.83 -4.47
N TYR A 49 -3.28 9.38 -5.56
CA TYR A 49 -2.96 10.76 -5.98
C TYR A 49 -3.31 11.82 -4.93
N LYS A 50 -4.42 11.64 -4.22
CA LYS A 50 -4.82 12.57 -3.14
C LYS A 50 -3.90 12.44 -1.93
N ILE A 51 -3.63 11.23 -1.48
CA ILE A 51 -2.77 10.94 -0.33
C ILE A 51 -1.36 11.49 -0.57
N SER A 52 -0.81 11.31 -1.77
CA SER A 52 0.51 11.85 -2.12
C SER A 52 0.49 13.38 -2.28
N GLY A 53 -0.53 13.93 -2.93
CA GLY A 53 -0.68 15.37 -3.12
C GLY A 53 -0.85 16.15 -1.82
N GLU A 54 -1.47 15.53 -0.80
CA GLU A 54 -1.65 16.10 0.54
C GLU A 54 -0.49 15.76 1.50
N LEU A 55 0.55 15.07 1.01
CA LEU A 55 1.75 14.69 1.78
C LEU A 55 1.39 13.92 3.07
N LEU A 56 0.49 12.94 2.94
CA LEU A 56 0.01 12.14 4.07
C LEU A 56 0.87 10.88 4.25
N PRO A 57 1.35 10.58 5.47
CA PRO A 57 2.33 9.52 5.74
C PRO A 57 1.69 8.12 5.82
N GLY A 58 0.97 7.70 4.78
CA GLY A 58 0.39 6.36 4.66
C GLY A 58 1.37 5.32 4.11
N VAL A 59 1.19 4.06 4.51
CA VAL A 59 1.95 2.92 3.94
C VAL A 59 0.99 1.87 3.40
N PHE A 60 1.21 1.46 2.15
CA PHE A 60 0.46 0.41 1.49
C PHE A 60 1.37 -0.80 1.38
N HIS A 61 0.93 -1.94 1.92
CA HIS A 61 1.63 -3.21 1.78
C HIS A 61 1.00 -4.02 0.65
N VAL A 62 1.79 -4.30 -0.38
CA VAL A 62 1.30 -4.92 -1.61
C VAL A 62 1.99 -6.25 -1.85
N SER A 63 1.19 -7.32 -1.89
CA SER A 63 1.63 -8.59 -2.44
C SER A 63 1.47 -8.51 -3.95
N ALA A 64 2.54 -8.14 -4.66
CA ALA A 64 2.52 -7.81 -6.08
C ALA A 64 1.99 -8.99 -6.89
N ARG A 65 0.97 -8.74 -7.71
CA ARG A 65 0.18 -9.78 -8.38
C ARG A 65 -0.31 -9.33 -9.75
N THR A 66 -0.35 -10.26 -10.69
CA THR A 66 -0.80 -10.03 -12.07
C THR A 66 -2.12 -9.27 -12.15
N VAL A 67 -2.14 -8.22 -12.96
CA VAL A 67 -3.35 -7.53 -13.41
C VAL A 67 -4.05 -8.40 -14.46
N ALA A 68 -5.34 -8.67 -14.23
CA ALA A 68 -6.14 -9.44 -15.18
C ALA A 68 -6.23 -8.67 -16.51
N THR A 69 -5.78 -9.32 -17.59
CA THR A 69 -5.82 -8.77 -18.96
C THR A 69 -6.70 -9.64 -19.85
N HIS A 70 -6.13 -10.72 -20.40
CA HIS A 70 -6.85 -11.74 -21.17
C HIS A 70 -7.43 -12.84 -20.27
N ALA A 71 -6.81 -13.07 -19.11
CA ALA A 71 -7.24 -14.03 -18.11
C ALA A 71 -6.91 -13.49 -16.70
N LEU A 72 -7.63 -14.00 -15.70
CA LEU A 72 -7.32 -13.77 -14.29
C LEU A 72 -6.09 -14.59 -13.89
N SER A 73 -5.16 -13.98 -13.16
CA SER A 73 -4.01 -14.66 -12.54
C SER A 73 -3.90 -14.23 -11.09
N ILE A 74 -3.67 -15.21 -10.20
CA ILE A 74 -3.40 -14.98 -8.79
C ILE A 74 -1.90 -14.98 -8.46
N PHE A 75 -1.04 -15.20 -9.47
CA PHE A 75 0.41 -15.31 -9.30
C PHE A 75 1.10 -13.94 -9.36
N GLY A 76 2.33 -13.91 -8.87
CA GLY A 76 3.14 -12.71 -8.73
C GLY A 76 3.76 -12.24 -10.04
N ASP A 77 3.56 -10.96 -10.31
CA ASP A 77 4.38 -10.13 -11.18
C ASP A 77 4.23 -8.67 -10.70
N HIS A 78 4.90 -7.71 -11.35
CA HIS A 78 4.85 -6.30 -10.93
C HIS A 78 3.86 -5.45 -11.73
N SER A 79 2.95 -6.04 -12.49
CA SER A 79 2.04 -5.29 -13.36
C SER A 79 1.13 -4.32 -12.60
N ASP A 80 0.73 -4.68 -11.38
CA ASP A 80 -0.08 -3.86 -10.49
C ASP A 80 0.71 -2.70 -9.88
N VAL A 81 1.90 -2.97 -9.33
CA VAL A 81 2.80 -1.95 -8.76
C VAL A 81 3.25 -0.96 -9.83
N MET A 82 3.55 -1.44 -11.03
CA MET A 82 3.96 -0.57 -12.14
C MET A 82 2.81 0.30 -12.66
N ALA A 83 1.55 -0.11 -12.45
CA ALA A 83 0.38 0.69 -12.80
C ALA A 83 0.17 1.90 -11.85
N VAL A 84 0.83 1.94 -10.69
CA VAL A 84 0.70 3.03 -9.71
C VAL A 84 1.95 3.89 -9.55
N ARG A 85 3.01 3.64 -10.33
CA ARG A 85 4.30 4.36 -10.23
C ARG A 85 4.19 5.87 -10.39
N GLN A 86 3.19 6.35 -11.13
CA GLN A 86 2.96 7.76 -11.40
C GLN A 86 2.13 8.46 -10.30
N THR A 87 1.65 7.75 -9.28
CA THR A 87 0.78 8.31 -8.24
C THR A 87 1.49 9.20 -7.24
N GLY A 88 2.83 9.24 -7.26
CA GLY A 88 3.65 10.03 -6.32
C GLY A 88 4.01 9.29 -5.02
N PHE A 89 3.63 8.01 -4.89
CA PHE A 89 4.08 7.16 -3.79
C PHE A 89 5.56 6.78 -3.96
N GLY A 90 6.30 6.71 -2.85
CA GLY A 90 7.61 6.07 -2.82
C GLY A 90 7.44 4.55 -2.92
N LEU A 91 8.09 3.91 -3.90
CA LEU A 91 8.01 2.45 -4.08
C LEU A 91 9.23 1.78 -3.45
N LEU A 92 9.00 0.84 -2.53
CA LEU A 92 10.04 0.03 -1.89
C LEU A 92 9.78 -1.45 -2.13
N ALA A 93 10.73 -2.14 -2.74
CA ALA A 93 10.65 -3.56 -3.06
C ALA A 93 11.41 -4.40 -2.01
N SER A 94 10.90 -5.59 -1.72
CA SER A 94 11.57 -6.60 -0.89
C SER A 94 11.61 -7.94 -1.62
N GLY A 95 12.80 -8.56 -1.67
CA GLY A 95 13.06 -9.82 -2.39
C GLY A 95 13.13 -11.06 -1.49
N SER A 96 13.09 -10.91 -0.16
CA SER A 96 13.07 -12.03 0.78
C SER A 96 12.13 -11.78 1.95
N ILE A 97 11.74 -12.85 2.66
CA ILE A 97 10.88 -12.74 3.86
C ILE A 97 11.55 -11.88 4.94
N GLN A 98 12.87 -11.96 5.07
CA GLN A 98 13.62 -11.12 6.00
C GLN A 98 13.56 -9.65 5.58
N GLU A 99 13.80 -9.37 4.29
CA GLU A 99 13.68 -8.01 3.75
C GLU A 99 12.27 -7.45 3.90
N ILE A 100 11.21 -8.27 3.75
CA ILE A 100 9.82 -7.83 3.99
C ILE A 100 9.66 -7.30 5.42
N MET A 101 10.23 -7.99 6.41
CA MET A 101 10.20 -7.53 7.81
C MET A 101 10.98 -6.23 7.97
N ASP A 102 12.21 -6.17 7.45
CA ASP A 102 13.13 -5.06 7.65
C ASP A 102 12.62 -3.79 6.95
N VAL A 103 12.25 -3.91 5.68
CA VAL A 103 11.84 -2.80 4.82
C VAL A 103 10.44 -2.30 5.17
N ALA A 104 9.54 -3.13 5.72
CA ALA A 104 8.23 -2.66 6.19
C ALA A 104 8.37 -1.57 7.28
N GLY A 105 9.28 -1.78 8.24
CA GLY A 105 9.60 -0.78 9.25
C GLY A 105 10.21 0.49 8.64
N VAL A 106 11.13 0.32 7.69
CA VAL A 106 11.75 1.44 6.95
C VAL A 106 10.70 2.26 6.21
N ALA A 107 9.72 1.62 5.56
CA ALA A 107 8.65 2.30 4.84
C ALA A 107 7.81 3.20 5.78
N HIS A 108 7.42 2.70 6.95
CA HIS A 108 6.68 3.48 7.94
C HIS A 108 7.48 4.66 8.49
N LEU A 109 8.73 4.43 8.90
CA LEU A 109 9.58 5.48 9.44
C LEU A 109 9.88 6.55 8.37
N SER A 110 10.12 6.13 7.12
CA SER A 110 10.36 7.03 6.00
C SER A 110 9.12 7.83 5.64
N ALA A 111 7.93 7.22 5.65
CA ALA A 111 6.67 7.91 5.39
C ALA A 111 6.44 9.04 6.39
N ILE A 112 6.59 8.74 7.69
CA ILE A 112 6.40 9.72 8.76
C ILE A 112 7.40 10.88 8.64
N LYS A 113 8.68 10.57 8.39
CA LYS A 113 9.75 11.59 8.35
C LYS A 113 9.70 12.46 7.09
N SER A 114 9.44 11.86 5.93
CA SER A 114 9.45 12.55 4.64
C SER A 114 8.13 13.21 4.28
N ARG A 115 7.01 12.79 4.92
CA ARG A 115 5.64 13.12 4.52
C ARG A 115 5.28 12.65 3.10
N VAL A 116 6.04 11.70 2.55
CA VAL A 116 5.72 11.03 1.29
C VAL A 116 5.09 9.68 1.63
N PRO A 117 3.92 9.31 1.08
CA PRO A 117 3.37 7.98 1.29
C PRO A 117 4.21 6.92 0.59
N PHE A 118 4.25 5.71 1.16
CA PHE A 118 5.03 4.61 0.63
C PHE A 118 4.17 3.41 0.24
N LEU A 119 4.56 2.75 -0.85
CA LEU A 119 4.08 1.44 -1.24
C LEU A 119 5.24 0.47 -1.05
N HIS A 120 5.16 -0.35 -0.01
CA HIS A 120 6.08 -1.45 0.23
C HIS A 120 5.52 -2.72 -0.41
N PHE A 121 6.21 -3.26 -1.42
CA PHE A 121 5.76 -4.45 -2.13
C PHE A 121 6.77 -5.59 -2.11
N PHE A 122 6.24 -6.78 -2.28
CA PHE A 122 6.97 -8.04 -2.39
C PHE A 122 6.20 -8.98 -3.31
N ASP A 123 6.89 -9.96 -3.89
CA ASP A 123 6.29 -10.82 -4.90
C ASP A 123 5.23 -11.76 -4.32
N GLY A 124 4.01 -11.70 -4.85
CA GLY A 124 2.94 -12.60 -4.47
C GLY A 124 3.20 -14.02 -4.95
N PHE A 125 3.24 -14.99 -4.02
CA PHE A 125 3.39 -16.42 -4.35
C PHE A 125 4.67 -16.76 -5.15
N HIS A 126 5.81 -16.15 -4.83
CA HIS A 126 7.12 -16.68 -5.24
C HIS A 126 7.48 -17.91 -4.37
N LYS A 127 7.92 -19.00 -5.01
CA LYS A 127 8.44 -20.20 -4.33
C LYS A 127 9.90 -20.01 -3.92
#